data_AF-A0A939HBC4-F1
#
_entry.id   AF-A0A939HBC4-F1
#
_cell.length_a   1.000
_cell.length_b   1.000
_cell.length_c   1.000
_cell.angle_alpha   90.00
_cell.angle_beta   90.00
_cell.angle_gamma   90.00
#
_symmetry.space_group_name_H-M   'P 1'
#
loop_
_entity.id
_entity.type
_entity.pdbx_description
1 polymer ?
#
loop_
_entity_poly.entity_id
_entity_poly.type
_entity_poly.pdbx_seq_one_letter_code
_entity_poly.pdbx_strand_id
1 'polypeptide(L)'
;MNNKSVKNQGFSLLEVLIAMALVALIAVVSIPLFSFGQVKVKQGGDDSTQLFLAESRIETDDENISSYEQGQLMLNFEGEVIEVNIEIYKVTEGDISIRFFEYQK
;
A
#
# COMPACT_ATOMS: atom_id res chain seq x y z
N MET A 1 -8.63 59.16 20.22
CA MET A 1 -8.15 57.91 19.57
C MET A 1 -7.12 57.29 20.48
N ASN A 2 -7.37 56.10 21.02
CA ASN A 2 -6.51 55.44 22.01
C ASN A 2 -5.60 54.44 21.29
N ASN A 3 -4.31 54.77 21.13
CA ASN A 3 -3.34 53.94 20.43
C ASN A 3 -2.86 52.83 21.37
N LYS A 4 -3.33 51.59 21.16
CA LYS A 4 -2.84 50.42 21.89
C LYS A 4 -1.42 50.11 21.38
N SER A 5 -0.41 50.37 22.21
CA SER A 5 0.97 49.98 21.92
C SER A 5 1.07 48.44 21.86
N VAL A 6 1.38 47.91 20.68
CA VAL A 6 1.68 46.49 20.49
C VAL A 6 3.06 46.24 21.12
N LYS A 7 3.09 45.47 22.22
CA LYS A 7 4.36 45.07 22.86
C LYS A 7 5.02 44.00 21.99
N ASN A 8 6.08 44.38 21.27
CA ASN A 8 6.97 43.42 20.63
C ASN A 8 7.86 42.78 21.70
N GLN A 9 7.45 41.63 22.22
CA GLN A 9 8.30 40.77 23.04
C GLN A 9 8.98 39.75 22.13
N GLY A 10 10.31 39.80 22.06
CA GLY A 10 11.12 38.81 21.35
C GLY A 10 11.38 37.56 22.20
N PHE A 11 11.80 36.48 21.56
CA PHE A 11 12.14 35.23 22.23
C PHE A 11 13.44 35.35 23.02
N SER A 12 13.45 34.74 24.20
CA SER A 12 14.66 34.53 24.98
C SER A 12 15.58 33.50 24.30
N LEU A 13 16.90 33.67 24.43
CA LEU A 13 17.87 32.67 24.00
C LEU A 13 17.60 31.30 24.63
N LEU A 14 17.13 31.28 25.88
CA LEU A 14 16.76 30.07 26.59
C LEU A 14 15.54 29.39 25.95
N GLU A 15 14.52 30.16 25.55
CA GLU A 15 13.33 29.61 24.90
C GLU A 15 13.67 28.98 23.55
N VAL A 16 14.56 29.61 22.77
CA VAL A 16 15.02 29.05 21.50
C VAL A 16 15.78 27.74 21.72
N LEU A 17 16.67 27.69 22.72
CA LEU A 17 17.41 26.47 23.07
C LEU A 17 16.48 25.31 23.48
N ILE A 18 15.49 25.59 24.32
CA ILE A 18 14.51 24.58 24.74
C ILE A 18 13.67 24.11 23.56
N ALA A 19 13.21 25.03 22.70
CA ALA A 19 12.45 24.68 21.50
C ALA A 19 13.26 23.79 20.55
N MET A 20 14.52 24.12 20.31
CA MET A 20 15.42 23.30 19.47
C MET A 20 15.66 21.91 20.06
N ALA A 21 15.83 21.80 21.38
CA ALA A 21 16.00 20.51 22.04
C ALA A 21 14.76 19.62 21.90
N LEU A 22 13.55 20.19 22.02
CA LEU A 22 12.30 19.47 21.83
C LEU A 22 12.11 19.01 20.38
N VAL A 23 12.42 19.87 19.40
CA VAL A 23 12.35 19.50 17.98
C VAL A 23 13.33 18.38 17.66
N ALA A 24 14.55 18.42 18.19
CA ALA A 24 15.54 17.36 18.00
C ALA A 24 15.05 16.01 18.55
N LEU A 25 14.41 16.02 19.74
CA LEU A 25 13.86 14.81 20.36
C LEU A 25 12.73 14.20 19.50
N ILE A 26 11.82 15.04 19.00
CA ILE A 26 10.74 14.59 18.11
C ILE A 26 11.29 14.05 16.79
N ALA A 27 12.32 14.70 16.22
CA ALA A 27 12.91 14.30 14.95
C ALA A 27 13.50 12.89 14.98
N VAL A 28 14.11 12.49 16.11
CA VAL A 28 14.69 11.14 16.29
C VAL A 28 13.66 10.04 16.09
N VAL A 29 12.41 10.25 16.49
CA VAL A 29 11.32 9.26 16.34
C VAL A 29 10.65 9.38 14.97
N SER A 30 10.44 10.60 14.46
CA SER A 30 9.69 10.85 13.23
C SER A 30 10.44 10.42 11.95
N ILE A 31 11.77 10.61 11.90
CA ILE A 31 12.59 10.29 10.72
C ILE A 31 12.52 8.79 10.34
N PRO A 32 12.76 7.82 11.24
CA PRO A 32 12.70 6.41 10.89
C PRO A 32 11.29 5.98 10.47
N LEU A 33 10.24 6.46 11.16
CA LEU A 33 8.84 6.17 10.81
C LEU A 33 8.52 6.60 9.37
N PHE A 34 8.97 7.79 8.96
CA PHE A 34 8.79 8.27 7.60
C PHE A 34 9.54 7.41 6.57
N SER A 35 10.74 6.95 6.89
CA SER A 35 11.52 6.06 6.02
C SER A 35 10.83 4.71 5.82
N PHE A 36 10.34 4.07 6.89
CA PHE A 36 9.61 2.81 6.80
C PHE A 36 8.28 2.95 6.03
N GLY A 37 7.59 4.08 6.19
CA GLY A 37 6.37 4.37 5.43
C GLY A 37 6.63 4.39 3.93
N GLN A 38 7.69 5.04 3.47
CA GLN A 38 8.04 5.09 2.04
C GLN A 38 8.38 3.73 1.45
N VAL A 39 9.07 2.87 2.20
CA VAL A 39 9.37 1.50 1.74
C VAL A 39 8.09 0.72 1.51
N LYS A 40 7.14 0.79 2.44
CA LYS A 40 5.84 0.11 2.32
C LYS A 40 5.00 0.64 1.16
N VAL A 41 4.99 1.95 0.94
CA VAL A 41 4.27 2.57 -0.19
C VAL A 41 4.88 2.14 -1.53
N LYS A 42 6.22 2.08 -1.61
CA LYS A 42 6.91 1.61 -2.83
C LYS A 42 6.64 0.13 -3.10
N GLN A 43 6.65 -0.70 -2.07
CA GLN A 43 6.31 -2.13 -2.18
C GLN A 43 4.87 -2.31 -2.66
N GLY A 44 3.90 -1.63 -2.05
CA GLY A 44 2.49 -1.72 -2.49
C GLY A 44 2.27 -1.23 -3.93
N GLY A 45 3.02 -0.21 -4.36
CA GLY A 45 2.98 0.27 -5.75
C GLY A 45 3.56 -0.72 -6.75
N ASP A 46 4.69 -1.35 -6.43
CA ASP A 46 5.35 -2.36 -7.28
C ASP A 46 4.47 -3.62 -7.42
N ASP A 47 3.93 -4.11 -6.30
CA ASP A 47 3.03 -5.27 -6.26
C ASP A 47 1.76 -5.03 -7.11
N SER A 48 1.15 -3.85 -7.01
CA SER A 48 -0.02 -3.49 -7.81
C SER A 48 0.28 -3.36 -9.31
N THR A 49 1.50 -2.91 -9.65
CA THR A 49 1.93 -2.78 -11.05
C THR A 49 2.16 -4.14 -11.68
N GLN A 50 2.78 -5.07 -10.96
CA GLN A 50 2.99 -6.44 -11.42
C GLN A 50 1.67 -7.18 -11.62
N LEU A 51 0.71 -7.00 -10.70
CA LEU A 51 -0.61 -7.60 -10.82
C LEU A 51 -1.40 -7.08 -12.02
N PHE A 52 -1.38 -5.75 -12.24
CA PHE A 52 -1.98 -5.13 -13.42
C PHE A 52 -1.34 -5.61 -14.75
N LEU A 53 0.00 -5.73 -14.78
CA LEU A 53 0.70 -6.22 -15.97
C LEU A 53 0.37 -7.69 -16.24
N ALA A 54 0.29 -8.53 -15.21
CA ALA A 54 -0.15 -9.91 -15.34
C ALA A 54 -1.58 -9.99 -15.91
N GLU A 55 -2.49 -9.15 -15.43
CA GLU A 55 -3.87 -9.08 -15.91
C GLU A 55 -3.95 -8.64 -17.38
N SER A 56 -3.22 -7.59 -17.76
CA SER A 56 -3.19 -7.07 -19.14
C SER A 56 -2.69 -8.10 -20.16
N ARG A 57 -1.78 -9.00 -19.78
CA ARG A 57 -1.29 -10.09 -20.63
C ARG A 57 -2.36 -11.15 -20.88
N ILE A 58 -3.20 -11.44 -19.88
CA ILE A 58 -4.32 -12.39 -20.03
C ILE A 58 -5.42 -11.78 -20.91
N GLU A 59 -5.67 -10.48 -20.79
CA GLU A 59 -6.72 -9.81 -21.56
C GLU A 59 -6.33 -9.58 -23.04
N THR A 60 -5.03 -9.37 -23.31
CA THR A 60 -4.56 -9.01 -24.66
C THR A 60 -4.07 -10.21 -25.47
N ASP A 61 -3.55 -11.26 -24.83
CA ASP A 61 -2.84 -12.38 -25.48
C ASP A 61 -3.54 -13.74 -25.22
N ASP A 62 -4.72 -13.92 -25.81
CA ASP A 62 -5.49 -15.19 -25.77
C ASP A 62 -4.70 -16.35 -26.44
N GLU A 63 -3.72 -16.04 -27.30
CA GLU A 63 -2.87 -17.02 -28.01
C GLU A 63 -1.76 -17.64 -27.13
N ASN A 64 -1.46 -17.07 -25.94
CA ASN A 64 -0.38 -17.55 -25.06
C ASN A 64 -0.86 -18.39 -23.87
N ILE A 65 -2.16 -18.67 -23.79
CA ILE A 65 -2.77 -19.55 -22.79
C ILE A 65 -2.54 -21.00 -23.22
N SER A 66 -1.62 -21.68 -22.55
CA SER A 66 -1.29 -23.10 -22.81
C SER A 66 -2.28 -24.08 -22.20
N SER A 67 -3.00 -23.67 -21.14
CA SER A 67 -3.99 -24.50 -20.44
C SER A 67 -4.92 -23.63 -19.60
N TYR A 68 -6.17 -24.08 -19.51
CA TYR A 68 -7.26 -23.49 -18.73
C TYR A 68 -7.85 -24.56 -17.80
N GLU A 69 -7.90 -24.27 -16.51
CA GLU A 69 -8.53 -25.13 -15.50
C GLU A 69 -9.51 -24.33 -14.65
N GLN A 70 -10.74 -24.80 -14.51
CA GLN A 70 -11.68 -24.29 -13.52
C GLN A 70 -11.42 -24.97 -12.17
N GLY A 71 -11.32 -24.18 -11.11
CA GLY A 71 -11.11 -24.65 -9.76
C GLY A 71 -12.05 -23.96 -8.78
N GLN A 72 -12.06 -24.46 -7.55
CA GLN A 72 -12.79 -23.84 -6.44
C GLN A 72 -11.81 -23.56 -5.32
N LEU A 73 -11.74 -22.31 -4.89
CA LEU A 73 -10.96 -21.89 -3.73
C LEU A 73 -11.88 -21.79 -2.52
N MET A 74 -11.63 -22.63 -1.52
CA MET A 74 -12.33 -22.57 -0.25
C MET A 74 -11.55 -21.70 0.73
N LEU A 75 -12.11 -20.55 1.09
CA LEU A 75 -11.55 -19.66 2.09
C LEU A 75 -12.32 -19.81 3.40
N ASN A 76 -11.63 -20.12 4.49
CA ASN A 76 -12.24 -20.27 5.81
C ASN A 76 -11.95 -19.02 6.66
N PHE A 77 -13.00 -18.28 7.00
CA PHE A 77 -12.94 -17.12 7.87
C PHE A 77 -13.82 -17.34 9.10
N GLU A 78 -13.19 -17.54 10.26
CA GLU A 78 -13.88 -17.62 11.56
C GLU A 78 -15.07 -18.60 11.60
N GLY A 79 -15.01 -19.69 10.82
CA GLY A 79 -16.05 -20.71 10.75
C GLY A 79 -17.07 -20.54 9.62
N GLU A 80 -16.98 -19.46 8.85
CA GLU A 80 -17.70 -19.29 7.59
C GLU A 80 -16.79 -19.71 6.43
N VAL A 81 -17.27 -20.66 5.62
CA VAL A 81 -16.55 -21.15 4.44
C VAL A 81 -17.10 -20.43 3.22
N ILE A 82 -16.23 -19.68 2.56
CA ILE A 82 -16.55 -18.99 1.31
C ILE A 82 -15.97 -19.83 0.17
N GLU A 83 -16.84 -20.22 -0.75
CA GLU A 83 -16.48 -20.93 -1.97
C GLU A 83 -16.36 -19.92 -3.12
N VAL A 84 -15.16 -19.79 -3.67
CA VAL A 84 -14.88 -18.89 -4.80
C VAL A 84 -14.54 -19.72 -6.01
N ASN A 85 -15.31 -19.57 -7.09
CA ASN A 85 -14.95 -20.19 -8.36
C ASN A 85 -13.75 -19.42 -8.95
N ILE A 86 -12.74 -20.16 -9.37
CA ILE A 86 -11.52 -19.61 -9.97
C ILE A 86 -11.27 -20.23 -11.32
N GLU A 87 -10.67 -19.45 -12.20
CA GLU A 87 -10.12 -19.91 -13.46
C GLU A 87 -8.61 -19.76 -13.38
N ILE A 88 -7.90 -20.86 -13.59
CA ILE A 88 -6.45 -20.95 -13.57
C ILE A 88 -5.97 -21.00 -15.02
N TYR A 89 -5.17 -20.00 -15.38
CA TYR A 89 -4.57 -19.86 -16.70
C TYR A 89 -3.07 -20.15 -16.59
N LYS A 90 -2.58 -21.09 -17.40
CA LYS A 90 -1.15 -21.40 -17.51
C LYS A 90 -0.58 -20.73 -18.75
N VAL A 91 0.31 -19.76 -18.57
CA VAL A 91 0.96 -19.05 -19.68
C VAL A 91 2.23 -19.78 -20.09
N THR A 92 2.47 -19.92 -21.40
CA THR A 92 3.57 -20.71 -21.98
C THR A 92 4.97 -20.29 -21.49
N GLU A 93 5.14 -19.04 -21.04
CA GLU A 93 6.38 -18.52 -20.44
C GLU A 93 6.30 -18.35 -18.91
N GLY A 94 5.91 -19.41 -18.20
CA GLY A 94 6.37 -19.66 -16.82
C GLY A 94 5.51 -19.13 -15.68
N ASP A 95 4.57 -18.22 -15.92
CA ASP A 95 3.72 -17.66 -14.87
C ASP A 95 2.32 -18.30 -14.85
N ILE A 96 1.84 -18.61 -13.64
CA ILE A 96 0.47 -19.07 -13.39
C ILE A 96 -0.36 -17.85 -13.00
N SER A 97 -1.42 -17.59 -13.75
CA SER A 97 -2.36 -16.50 -13.45
C SER A 97 -3.70 -17.09 -13.00
N ILE A 98 -4.26 -16.56 -11.91
CA ILE A 98 -5.54 -17.01 -11.35
C ILE A 98 -6.53 -15.86 -11.43
N ARG A 99 -7.66 -16.07 -12.11
CA ARG A 99 -8.77 -15.12 -12.20
C ARG A 99 -9.93 -15.62 -11.35
N PHE A 100 -10.49 -14.74 -10.53
CA PHE A 100 -11.59 -15.07 -9.61
C PHE A 100 -12.92 -14.66 -10.25
N PHE A 101 -13.89 -15.57 -10.24
CA PHE A 101 -15.23 -15.28 -10.73
C PHE A 101 -16.24 -15.60 -9.66
N GLU A 102 -17.01 -14.57 -9.33
CA GLU A 102 -18.30 -14.66 -8.64
C GLU A 102 -18.29 -15.31 -7.26
N TYR A 103 -18.58 -14.46 -6.26
CA TYR A 103 -18.87 -14.87 -4.90
C TYR A 103 -20.26 -15.49 -4.84
N GLN A 104 -20.34 -16.78 -4.52
CA GLN A 104 -21.59 -17.43 -4.13
C GLN A 104 -21.59 -17.53 -2.59
N LYS A 105 -22.64 -16.97 -1.97
CA LYS A 105 -22.83 -16.95 -0.51
C LYS A 105 -23.63 -18.17 -0.06
#